data_AF-A0A7C2ZNX8-F1
#
_entry.id   AF-A0A7C2ZNX8-F1
#
_cell.length_a   1.000
_cell.length_b   1.000
_cell.length_c   1.000
_cell.angle_alpha   90.00
_cell.angle_beta   90.00
_cell.angle_gamma   90.00
#
_symmetry.space_group_name_H-M   'P 1'
#
loop_
_entity.id
_entity.type
_entity.pdbx_description
1 polymer ?
#
loop_
_entity_poly.entity_id
_entity_poly.type
_entity_poly.pdbx_seq_one_letter_code
_entity_poly.pdbx_strand_id
1 'polypeptide(L)' 'MAACSKSVTVKTPDGAEKSLVPKKVWSLAPRGRKGVKIGLFQDPASGKYFRAKVPDDYPECG' A
#
# COMPACT_ATOMS: atom_id res chain seq x y z
N MET A 1 -11.30 -10.64 4.24
CA MET A 1 -11.44 -9.24 3.82
C MET A 1 -11.64 -9.21 2.32
N ALA A 2 -12.26 -8.17 1.76
CA ALA A 2 -12.40 -8.06 0.31
C ALA A 2 -11.04 -7.78 -0.34
N ALA A 3 -10.87 -8.20 -1.60
CA ALA A 3 -9.70 -7.83 -2.37
C ALA A 3 -9.62 -6.31 -2.53
N CYS A 4 -8.40 -5.78 -2.49
CA CYS A 4 -8.17 -4.37 -2.79
C CYS A 4 -8.47 -4.11 -4.29
N SER A 5 -9.13 -2.99 -4.59
CA SER A 5 -9.54 -2.66 -5.97
C SER A 5 -9.08 -1.30 -6.46
N LYS A 6 -8.74 -0.37 -5.56
CA LYS A 6 -8.34 1.00 -5.92
C LYS A 6 -6.83 1.06 -6.14
N SER A 7 -6.39 1.67 -7.23
CA SER A 7 -4.96 1.90 -7.45
C SER A 7 -4.46 3.10 -6.64
N VAL A 8 -3.18 3.04 -6.27
CA VAL A 8 -2.47 4.09 -5.55
C VAL A 8 -1.18 4.38 -6.31
N THR A 9 -0.90 5.66 -6.56
CA THR A 9 0.39 6.07 -7.12
C THR A 9 1.46 5.89 -6.05
N VAL A 10 2.41 5.00 -6.31
CA VAL A 10 3.50 4.66 -5.40
C VAL A 10 4.83 4.70 -6.15
N LYS A 11 5.87 5.12 -5.46
CA LYS A 11 7.25 4.98 -5.93
C LYS A 11 7.74 3.56 -5.62
N THR A 12 8.14 2.82 -6.63
CA THR A 12 8.69 1.48 -6.45
C THR A 12 10.13 1.54 -5.90
N PRO A 13 10.69 0.42 -5.38
CA PRO A 13 12.07 0.39 -4.89
C PRO A 13 13.10 0.81 -5.94
N ASP A 14 12.80 0.57 -7.23
CA ASP A 14 13.65 0.95 -8.36
C ASP A 14 13.54 2.45 -8.73
N GLY A 15 12.72 3.20 -7.99
CA GLY A 15 12.59 4.66 -8.10
C GLY A 15 11.54 5.14 -9.09
N ALA A 16 10.88 4.24 -9.83
CA ALA A 16 9.82 4.58 -10.77
C ALA A 16 8.49 4.86 -10.04
N GLU A 17 7.71 5.83 -10.53
CA GLU A 17 6.33 6.03 -10.07
C GLU A 17 5.37 5.17 -10.88
N LYS A 18 4.53 4.39 -10.20
CA LYS A 18 3.53 3.52 -10.82
C LYS A 18 2.21 3.59 -10.08
N SER A 19 1.09 3.50 -10.82
CA SER A 19 -0.23 3.31 -10.24
C SER A 19 -0.47 1.82 -10.04
N LEU A 20 -0.46 1.36 -8.78
CA LEU A 20 -0.57 -0.06 -8.45
C LEU A 20 -1.71 -0.31 -7.45
N VAL A 21 -2.37 -1.45 -7.56
CA VAL A 21 -3.34 -1.89 -6.55
C VAL A 21 -2.57 -2.65 -5.46
N PRO A 22 -2.70 -2.27 -4.18
CA PRO A 22 -2.07 -3.02 -3.10
C PRO A 22 -2.69 -4.42 -3.03
N LYS A 23 -1.90 -5.44 -2.70
CA LYS A 23 -2.44 -6.78 -2.42
C LYS A 23 -3.11 -6.87 -1.05
N LYS A 24 -2.61 -6.10 -0.09
CA LYS A 24 -3.13 -6.04 1.28
C LYS A 24 -2.90 -4.66 1.88
N VAL A 25 -3.85 -4.17 2.67
CA VAL A 25 -3.77 -2.90 3.40
C VAL A 25 -4.14 -3.11 4.86
N TRP A 26 -3.34 -2.55 5.76
CA TRP A 26 -3.58 -2.55 7.20
C TRP A 26 -3.18 -1.21 7.83
N SER A 27 -3.76 -0.90 8.98
CA SER A 27 -3.35 0.23 9.81
C SER A 27 -2.18 -0.11 10.74
N LEU A 28 -1.28 0.85 10.91
CA LEU A 28 -0.19 0.82 11.88
C LEU A 28 -0.29 2.10 12.74
N ALA A 29 -0.73 1.94 13.99
CA ALA A 29 -0.99 3.06 14.89
C ALA A 29 -0.48 2.77 16.31
N PRO A 30 0.50 3.54 16.82
CA PRO A 30 0.84 3.54 18.24
C PRO A 30 -0.32 4.10 19.08
N ARG A 31 -0.50 3.60 20.31
CA ARG A 31 -1.55 4.07 21.22
C ARG A 31 -1.45 5.60 21.42
N GLY A 32 -2.55 6.31 21.18
CA GLY A 32 -2.64 7.77 21.36
C GLY A 32 -1.97 8.61 20.25
N ARG A 33 -1.52 8.01 19.13
CA ARG A 33 -0.97 8.74 17.99
C ARG A 33 -1.78 8.50 16.72
N LYS A 34 -1.70 9.46 15.78
CA LYS A 34 -2.23 9.27 14.43
C LYS A 34 -1.44 8.16 13.74
N GLY A 35 -2.13 7.07 13.39
CA GLY A 35 -1.54 5.96 12.64
C GLY A 35 -1.35 6.28 11.16
N VAL A 36 -0.80 5.31 10.45
CA VAL A 36 -0.69 5.31 8.99
C VAL A 36 -1.33 4.04 8.44
N LYS A 37 -1.82 4.10 7.21
CA LYS A 37 -2.20 2.90 6.46
C LYS A 37 -1.07 2.49 5.53
N ILE A 38 -0.72 1.22 5.57
CA ILE A 38 0.35 0.63 4.77
C ILE A 38 -0.26 -0.38 3.81
N GLY A 39 0.10 -0.24 2.53
CA GLY A 39 -0.19 -1.23 1.49
C GLY A 39 1.02 -2.10 1.21
N LEU A 40 0.80 -3.39 1.01
CA LEU A 40 1.74 -4.33 0.40
C LEU A 40 1.53 -4.34 -1.10
N PHE A 41 2.56 -3.98 -1.87
CA PHE A 41 2.55 -3.94 -3.33
C PHE A 41 3.54 -4.97 -3.87
N GLN A 42 3.39 -5.29 -5.16
CA GLN A 42 4.37 -6.06 -5.91
C GLN A 42 4.81 -5.21 -7.11
N ASP A 43 6.12 -4.99 -7.28
CA ASP A 43 6.62 -4.27 -8.44
C ASP A 43 6.49 -5.17 -9.68
N PRO A 44 5.76 -4.77 -10.73
CA PRO A 44 5.63 -5.58 -11.93
C PRO A 44 6.94 -5.76 -12.70
N ALA A 45 7.94 -4.89 -12.51
CA ALA A 45 9.23 -5.00 -13.21
C ALA A 45 10.15 -6.05 -12.57
N SER A 46 10.27 -6.05 -11.25
CA SER A 46 11.18 -6.94 -10.53
C SER A 46 10.49 -8.13 -9.84
N GLY A 47 9.15 -8.13 -9.77
CA GLY A 47 8.35 -9.10 -9.05
C GLY A 47 8.47 -9.00 -7.53
N LYS A 48 9.29 -8.07 -7.01
CA LYS A 48 9.56 -7.91 -5.58
C LYS A 48 8.38 -7.27 -4.87
N TYR A 49 8.13 -7.75 -3.65
CA TYR A 49 7.17 -7.13 -2.77
C TYR A 49 7.77 -5.94 -2.05
N PHE A 50 6.98 -4.89 -1.85
CA PHE A 50 7.38 -3.72 -1.09
C PHE A 50 6.20 -3.10 -0.35
N ARG A 51 6.49 -2.32 0.69
CA ARG A 51 5.48 -1.62 1.48
C ARG A 51 5.52 -0.13 1.16
N ALA A 52 4.36 0.46 0.98
CA ALA A 52 4.23 1.91 0.80
C ALA A 52 3.02 2.42 1.57
N LYS A 53 3.08 3.70 1.97
CA LYS A 53 1.93 4.37 2.59
C LYS A 53 0.80 4.47 1.56
N VAL A 54 -0.42 4.20 1.98
CA VAL A 54 -1.63 4.50 1.20
C VAL A 54 -2.37 5.69 1.81
N PRO A 55 -3.30 6.33 1.08
CA PRO A 55 -4.14 7.40 1.62
C PRO A 55 -4.82 6.99 2.94
N ASP A 56 -4.97 7.94 3.86
CA ASP A 56 -5.50 7.68 5.20
C ASP A 56 -6.96 7.17 5.15
N ASP A 57 -7.71 7.51 4.10
CA ASP A 57 -9.10 7.08 3.82
C ASP A 57 -9.20 5.74 3.07
N TYR A 58 -8.09 5.18 2.59
CA TYR A 58 -8.08 3.93 1.83
C TYR A 58 -8.58 2.75 2.70
N PRO A 59 -9.53 1.90 2.26
CA PRO A 59 -10.07 0.82 3.10
C PRO A 59 -9.04 -0.28 3.38
N GLU A 60 -9.10 -0.88 4.57
CA GLU A 60 -8.34 -2.11 4.83
C GLU A 60 -8.89 -3.24 3.94
N CYS A 61 -8.00 -3.98 3.28
CA CYS A 61 -8.34 -5.00 2.30
C CYS A 61 -7.22 -6.05 2.16
N GLY A 62 -7.49 -7.15 1.47
CA GLY A 62 -6.55 -8.25 1.21
C GLY A 62 -6.64 -9.46 2.12
#